data_AF-A0AAD8FS83-F1
#
_entry.id   AF-A0AAD8FS83-F1
#
_cell.length_a   1.000
_cell.length_b   1.000
_cell.length_c   1.000
_cell.angle_alpha   90.00
_cell.angle_beta   90.00
_cell.angle_gamma   90.00
#
_symmetry.space_group_name_H-M   'P 1'
#
loop_
_entity.id
_entity.type
_entity.pdbx_description
1 polymer ?
#
loop_
_entity_poly.entity_id
_entity_poly.type
_entity_poly.pdbx_seq_one_letter_code
_entity_poly.pdbx_strand_id
1 'polypeptide(L)'
;MEYFKNSVKSSQAPSPWGGNGKSAGTPSPTSLSPSPVSSVCSSAGTGGSSSSSSSGSIAIPQRIHHMAASHVNITNNILRSYEHWDTADKLSRESREFFQELDSVMEPLTQHSSMTSLVRYVRQGLHWLRIEAHLL
;
A
#
# COMPACT_ATOMS: atom_id res chain seq x y z
N MET A 1 -1.84 8.23 11.84
CA MET A 1 -0.62 7.45 11.49
C MET A 1 -0.09 6.66 12.69
N GLU A 2 -0.67 6.81 13.88
CA GLU A 2 -0.14 6.26 15.13
C GLU A 2 -0.23 4.72 15.23
N TYR A 3 -1.15 4.09 14.50
CA TYR A 3 -1.35 2.64 14.55
C TYR A 3 -0.12 1.82 14.12
N PHE A 4 0.61 2.26 13.08
CA PHE A 4 1.81 1.57 12.62
C PHE A 4 2.94 1.64 13.65
N LYS A 5 3.03 2.77 14.36
CA LYS A 5 4.06 3.00 15.39
C LYS A 5 3.84 2.13 16.63
N ASN A 6 2.58 1.82 16.95
CA ASN A 6 2.21 1.00 18.11
C ASN A 6 2.33 -0.51 17.82
N SER A 7 2.17 -0.93 16.57
CA SER A 7 2.26 -2.35 16.18
C SER A 7 3.67 -2.92 16.40
N VAL A 8 4.71 -2.18 16.01
CA VAL A 8 6.12 -2.61 16.18
C VAL A 8 6.48 -2.76 17.66
N LYS A 9 5.91 -1.90 18.51
CA LYS A 9 6.18 -1.88 19.96
C LYS A 9 5.49 -3.02 20.72
N SER A 10 4.42 -3.59 20.16
CA SER A 10 3.74 -4.77 20.70
C SER A 10 4.38 -6.09 20.24
N SER A 11 5.09 -6.09 19.10
CA SER A 11 5.68 -7.30 18.52
C SER A 11 7.12 -7.57 19.01
N GLN A 12 7.78 -6.58 19.59
CA GLN A 12 9.15 -6.69 20.08
C GLN A 12 9.13 -6.79 21.61
N ALA A 13 9.54 -7.94 22.16
CA ALA A 13 9.75 -8.06 23.60
C ALA A 13 10.85 -7.06 24.03
N PRO A 14 10.65 -6.27 25.10
CA PRO A 14 11.66 -5.33 25.56
C PRO A 14 12.95 -6.08 25.91
N SER A 15 14.05 -5.72 25.25
CA SER A 15 15.36 -6.34 25.49
C SER A 15 15.84 -5.97 26.90
N PRO A 16 16.20 -6.95 27.76
CA PRO A 16 16.68 -6.67 29.11
C PRO A 16 18.08 -6.03 29.15
N TRP A 17 18.79 -5.94 28.03
CA TRP A 17 20.17 -5.44 27.92
C TRP A 17 20.27 -4.16 27.06
N GLY A 18 19.62 -3.09 27.51
CA GLY A 18 19.66 -1.82 26.80
C GLY A 18 19.44 -0.62 27.71
N GLY A 19 20.37 -0.39 28.65
CA GLY A 19 20.31 0.77 29.55
C GLY A 19 21.60 0.94 30.37
N ASN A 20 22.57 1.62 29.76
CA ASN A 20 23.65 2.40 30.37
C ASN A 20 24.05 2.11 31.86
N GLY A 21 25.12 1.32 32.02
CA GLY A 21 26.20 1.44 33.02
C GLY A 21 25.88 1.65 34.51
N LYS A 22 26.19 0.64 35.35
CA LYS A 22 27.05 0.72 36.57
C LYS A 22 27.04 -0.59 37.41
N SER A 23 28.23 -1.20 37.51
CA SER A 23 28.82 -1.96 38.65
C SER A 23 28.14 -3.20 39.30
N ALA A 24 28.88 -4.31 39.23
CA ALA A 24 29.33 -5.21 40.32
C ALA A 24 28.49 -6.44 40.79
N GLY A 25 29.08 -7.65 40.58
CA GLY A 25 29.02 -8.89 41.39
C GLY A 25 27.69 -9.66 41.41
N THR A 26 27.56 -10.98 41.38
CA THR A 26 28.37 -12.23 41.51
C THR A 26 27.44 -13.41 41.06
N PRO A 27 27.71 -14.73 41.30
CA PRO A 27 28.48 -15.65 40.45
C PRO A 27 27.72 -16.91 39.92
N SER A 28 28.30 -17.49 38.84
CA SER A 28 28.41 -18.91 38.41
C SER A 28 27.18 -19.80 38.05
N PRO A 29 27.27 -20.58 36.93
CA PRO A 29 26.32 -21.64 36.55
C PRO A 29 26.78 -23.02 37.06
N THR A 30 25.90 -23.78 37.73
CA THR A 30 26.18 -25.17 38.13
C THR A 30 25.45 -26.16 37.22
N SER A 31 26.26 -26.96 36.53
CA SER A 31 25.94 -28.16 35.74
C SER A 31 25.44 -29.33 36.60
N LEU A 32 24.53 -30.15 36.07
CA LEU A 32 24.44 -31.61 36.32
C LEU A 32 23.98 -32.35 35.04
N SER A 33 24.55 -33.54 34.86
CA SER A 33 24.75 -34.37 33.64
C SER A 33 23.58 -35.37 33.34
N PRO A 34 23.76 -36.51 32.62
CA PRO A 34 23.51 -36.82 31.19
C PRO A 34 22.29 -37.75 30.89
N SER A 35 21.89 -37.90 29.61
CA SER A 35 20.80 -38.77 29.07
C SER A 35 21.13 -40.29 29.10
N PRO A 36 20.18 -41.28 29.00
CA PRO A 36 19.61 -41.70 27.68
C PRO A 36 18.21 -42.44 27.64
N VAL A 37 17.65 -42.49 26.42
CA VAL A 37 16.76 -43.49 25.74
C VAL A 37 15.43 -43.98 26.38
N SER A 38 14.32 -43.83 25.64
CA SER A 38 13.45 -44.94 25.18
C SER A 38 12.22 -44.47 24.39
N SER A 39 11.97 -45.20 23.31
CA SER A 39 10.84 -45.15 22.38
C SER A 39 9.55 -45.76 22.96
N VAL A 40 8.40 -45.16 22.63
CA VAL A 40 7.16 -45.78 22.07
C VAL A 40 5.86 -45.18 22.63
N CYS A 41 4.93 -44.96 21.70
CA CYS A 41 3.47 -44.88 21.83
C CYS A 41 2.77 -43.62 22.41
N SER A 42 2.22 -42.85 21.47
CA SER A 42 0.80 -42.48 21.36
C SER A 42 0.04 -41.97 22.58
N SER A 43 -0.26 -40.67 22.56
CA SER A 43 -1.56 -40.16 23.00
C SER A 43 -1.83 -38.81 22.33
N ALA A 44 -2.98 -38.72 21.66
CA ALA A 44 -3.54 -37.48 21.14
C ALA A 44 -3.66 -36.42 22.25
N GLY A 45 -3.40 -35.16 21.92
CA GLY A 45 -3.62 -34.04 22.84
C GLY A 45 -2.83 -32.80 22.48
N THR A 46 -3.51 -31.84 21.85
CA THR A 46 -3.35 -30.39 21.98
C THR A 46 -1.98 -29.81 22.37
N GLY A 47 -1.43 -29.01 21.46
CA GLY A 47 -0.74 -27.79 21.82
C GLY A 47 0.78 -27.81 21.64
N GLY A 48 1.26 -26.77 20.96
CA GLY A 48 2.53 -26.16 21.30
C GLY A 48 3.75 -26.62 20.51
N SER A 49 4.21 -25.70 19.67
CA SER A 49 5.62 -25.46 19.37
C SER A 49 6.26 -26.36 18.32
N SER A 50 6.35 -25.82 17.10
CA SER A 50 7.42 -26.14 16.17
C SER A 50 8.11 -24.86 15.70
N SER A 51 9.41 -24.84 16.01
CA SER A 51 10.50 -24.15 15.31
C SER A 51 10.50 -22.63 15.24
N SER A 52 11.27 -22.06 16.16
CA SER A 52 12.15 -20.90 16.00
C SER A 52 12.61 -20.64 14.55
N SER A 53 11.95 -19.69 13.89
CA SER A 53 12.63 -18.66 13.13
C SER A 53 12.15 -17.33 13.71
N SER A 54 13.05 -16.55 14.29
CA SER A 54 12.80 -15.17 14.69
C SER A 54 12.71 -14.28 13.44
N SER A 55 11.85 -14.66 12.50
CA SER A 55 11.45 -13.83 11.38
C SER A 55 10.57 -12.74 11.97
N GLY A 56 11.04 -11.49 11.93
CA GLY A 56 10.34 -10.32 12.46
C GLY A 56 9.02 -10.04 11.76
N SER A 57 8.02 -10.88 12.03
CA SER A 57 6.66 -10.77 11.52
C SER A 57 5.83 -9.99 12.52
N ILE A 58 5.38 -8.81 12.12
CA ILE A 58 4.55 -7.94 12.94
C ILE A 58 3.08 -8.31 12.66
N ALA A 59 2.34 -8.70 13.70
CA ALA A 59 0.92 -8.96 13.58
C ALA A 59 0.14 -7.64 13.44
N ILE A 60 -0.48 -7.41 12.28
CA ILE A 60 -1.26 -6.21 11.98
C ILE A 60 -2.76 -6.53 12.11
N PRO A 61 -3.55 -5.77 12.89
CA PRO A 61 -4.98 -5.97 12.96
C PRO A 61 -5.66 -5.83 11.60
N GLN A 62 -6.65 -6.69 11.32
CA GLN A 62 -7.34 -6.73 10.02
C GLN A 62 -7.87 -5.36 9.59
N ARG A 63 -8.46 -4.58 10.49
CA ARG A 63 -8.94 -3.22 10.16
C ARG A 63 -7.81 -2.32 9.63
N ILE A 64 -6.64 -2.36 10.26
CA ILE A 64 -5.49 -1.54 9.88
C ILE A 64 -4.94 -2.00 8.53
N HIS A 65 -4.90 -3.30 8.28
CA HIS A 65 -4.51 -3.86 6.98
C HIS A 65 -5.44 -3.37 5.84
N HIS A 66 -6.76 -3.44 6.04
CA HIS A 66 -7.73 -2.94 5.05
C HIS A 66 -7.62 -1.43 4.83
N MET A 67 -7.46 -0.66 5.91
CA MET A 67 -7.25 0.80 5.79
C MET A 67 -5.98 1.12 5.01
N ALA A 68 -4.89 0.39 5.25
CA ALA A 68 -3.64 0.56 4.52
C ALA A 68 -3.82 0.25 3.03
N ALA A 69 -4.45 -0.88 2.71
CA ALA A 69 -4.73 -1.28 1.34
C ALA A 69 -5.63 -0.26 0.62
N SER A 70 -6.68 0.24 1.29
CA SER A 70 -7.57 1.27 0.76
C SER A 70 -6.83 2.59 0.51
N HIS A 71 -5.98 3.01 1.45
CA HIS A 71 -5.17 4.21 1.29
C HIS A 71 -4.24 4.09 0.07
N VAL A 72 -3.51 2.98 -0.07
CA VAL A 72 -2.65 2.72 -1.23
C VAL A 72 -3.45 2.78 -2.54
N ASN A 73 -4.67 2.22 -2.56
CA ASN A 73 -5.52 2.25 -3.75
C ASN A 73 -5.95 3.69 -4.13
N ILE A 74 -6.36 4.50 -3.15
CA ILE A 74 -6.76 5.89 -3.36
C ILE A 74 -5.57 6.72 -3.85
N THR A 75 -4.42 6.62 -3.18
CA THR A 75 -3.23 7.38 -3.58
C THR A 75 -2.70 6.97 -4.95
N ASN A 76 -2.75 5.68 -5.30
CA ASN A 76 -2.37 5.22 -6.63
C ASN A 76 -3.34 5.70 -7.72
N ASN A 77 -4.64 5.77 -7.44
CA ASN A 77 -5.60 6.35 -8.39
C ASN A 77 -5.26 7.81 -8.67
N ILE A 78 -5.04 8.61 -7.61
CA ILE A 78 -4.67 10.02 -7.75
C ILE A 78 -3.40 10.17 -8.61
N LEU A 79 -2.36 9.38 -8.31
CA LEU A 79 -1.11 9.42 -9.07
C LEU A 79 -1.33 9.12 -10.56
N ARG A 80 -2.05 8.04 -10.89
CA ARG A 80 -2.34 7.66 -12.28
C ARG A 80 -3.19 8.70 -13.00
N SER A 81 -4.15 9.33 -12.32
CA SER A 81 -4.96 10.40 -12.90
C SER A 81 -4.09 11.59 -13.35
N TYR A 82 -3.05 11.95 -12.58
CA TYR A 82 -2.11 12.99 -12.99
C TYR A 82 -1.23 12.55 -14.16
N GLU A 83 -0.73 11.31 -14.15
CA GLU A 83 0.08 10.77 -15.25
C GLU A 83 -0.71 10.74 -16.58
N HIS A 84 -1.97 10.28 -16.53
CA HIS A 84 -2.85 10.27 -17.70
C HIS A 84 -3.13 11.68 -18.22
N TRP A 85 -3.32 12.64 -17.33
CA TRP A 85 -3.55 14.03 -17.71
C TRP A 85 -2.32 14.69 -18.34
N ASP A 86 -1.13 14.49 -17.78
CA ASP A 86 0.11 14.98 -18.36
C ASP A 86 0.36 14.36 -19.75
N THR A 87 0.03 13.09 -19.91
CA THR A 87 0.08 12.42 -21.21
C THR A 87 -0.92 13.04 -22.20
N ALA A 88 -2.15 13.30 -21.76
CA ALA A 88 -3.17 13.95 -22.58
C ALA A 88 -2.77 15.38 -22.98
N ASP A 89 -2.19 16.18 -22.08
CA ASP A 89 -1.69 17.53 -22.35
C ASP A 89 -0.52 17.54 -23.35
N LYS A 90 0.34 16.51 -23.31
CA LYS A 90 1.40 16.36 -24.30
C LYS A 90 0.85 16.02 -25.68
N LEU A 91 -0.06 15.06 -25.77
CA LEU A 91 -0.65 14.62 -27.03
C LEU A 91 -1.55 15.68 -27.66
N SER A 92 -2.27 16.47 -26.85
CA SER A 92 -3.13 17.55 -27.36
C SER A 92 -2.34 18.63 -28.10
N ARG A 93 -1.06 18.82 -27.78
CA ARG A 93 -0.18 19.78 -28.48
C ARG A 93 0.10 19.39 -29.92
N GLU A 94 0.07 18.10 -30.25
CA GLU A 94 0.24 17.61 -31.63
C GLU A 94 -0.98 17.95 -32.51
N SER A 95 -2.14 18.15 -31.89
CA SER A 95 -3.43 18.44 -32.53
C SER A 95 -4.05 19.73 -31.97
N ARG A 96 -3.20 20.74 -31.78
CA ARG A 96 -3.53 21.96 -31.01
C ARG A 96 -4.74 22.72 -31.55
N GLU A 97 -4.89 22.80 -32.86
CA GLU A 97 -5.98 23.56 -33.50
C GLU A 97 -7.35 22.95 -33.15
N PHE A 98 -7.48 21.63 -33.26
CA PHE A 98 -8.69 20.91 -32.89
C PHE A 98 -9.09 21.16 -31.44
N PHE A 99 -8.13 21.01 -30.51
CA PHE A 99 -8.41 21.21 -29.08
C PHE A 99 -8.66 22.68 -28.73
N GLN A 100 -8.01 23.64 -29.39
CA GLN A 100 -8.30 25.06 -29.19
C GLN A 100 -9.71 25.44 -29.62
N GLU A 101 -10.19 24.91 -30.75
CA GLU A 101 -11.56 25.14 -31.19
C GLU A 101 -12.55 24.48 -30.23
N LEU A 102 -12.26 23.25 -29.79
CA LEU A 102 -13.11 22.53 -28.84
C LEU A 102 -13.21 23.25 -27.49
N ASP A 103 -12.08 23.76 -26.96
CA ASP A 103 -12.01 24.57 -25.74
C ASP A 103 -12.81 25.87 -25.89
N SER A 104 -12.83 26.47 -27.07
CA SER A 104 -13.58 27.71 -27.33
C SER A 104 -15.10 27.51 -27.23
N VAL A 105 -15.60 26.32 -27.59
CA VAL A 105 -17.04 25.99 -27.59
C VAL A 105 -17.48 25.38 -26.26
N MET A 106 -16.64 24.56 -25.64
CA MET A 106 -17.02 23.73 -24.49
C MET A 106 -16.41 24.17 -23.15
N GLU A 107 -15.55 25.19 -23.15
CA GLU A 107 -14.62 25.54 -22.07
C GLU A 107 -13.52 24.49 -21.88
N PRO A 108 -12.25 24.89 -21.68
CA PRO A 108 -11.16 23.95 -21.45
C PRO A 108 -11.40 23.09 -20.21
N LEU A 109 -11.14 21.79 -20.34
CA LEU A 109 -11.21 20.87 -19.20
C LEU A 109 -10.03 21.09 -18.26
N THR A 110 -10.30 20.92 -16.97
CA THR A 110 -9.30 20.91 -15.89
C THR A 110 -9.42 19.62 -15.08
N GLN A 111 -8.40 19.32 -14.28
CA GLN A 111 -8.41 18.21 -13.31
C GLN A 111 -9.61 18.24 -12.34
N HIS A 112 -10.19 19.42 -12.13
CA HIS A 112 -11.30 19.62 -11.20
C HIS A 112 -12.65 19.80 -11.90
N SER A 113 -12.69 19.67 -13.23
CA SER A 113 -13.93 19.76 -13.99
C SER A 113 -14.90 18.65 -13.59
N SER A 114 -16.20 18.97 -13.63
CA SER A 114 -17.25 18.01 -13.31
C SER A 114 -17.31 16.88 -14.35
N MET A 115 -17.84 15.72 -13.94
CA MET A 115 -18.07 14.61 -14.86
C MET A 115 -19.02 14.98 -16.00
N THR A 116 -20.00 15.86 -15.74
CA THR A 116 -20.91 16.36 -16.78
C THR A 116 -20.17 17.19 -17.82
N SER A 117 -19.26 18.07 -17.39
CA SER A 117 -18.41 18.87 -18.29
C SER A 117 -17.54 17.96 -19.15
N LEU A 118 -16.87 16.97 -18.54
CA LEU A 118 -16.06 15.97 -19.24
C LEU A 118 -16.86 15.23 -20.32
N VAL A 119 -18.02 14.69 -19.96
CA VAL A 119 -18.86 13.93 -20.90
C VAL A 119 -19.31 14.80 -22.07
N ARG A 120 -19.70 16.06 -21.83
CA ARG A 120 -20.10 16.96 -22.91
C ARG A 120 -18.93 17.31 -23.83
N TYR A 121 -17.77 17.64 -23.26
CA TYR A 121 -16.55 17.93 -24.01
C TYR A 121 -16.16 16.76 -24.93
N VAL A 122 -16.11 15.55 -24.38
CA VAL A 122 -15.78 14.33 -25.15
C VAL A 122 -16.83 14.05 -26.22
N ARG A 123 -18.12 14.23 -25.93
CA ARG A 123 -19.19 14.05 -26.94
C ARG A 123 -19.06 15.03 -28.09
N GLN A 124 -18.72 16.28 -27.81
CA GLN A 124 -18.54 17.29 -28.84
C GLN A 124 -17.32 16.97 -29.73
N GLY A 125 -16.18 16.62 -29.12
CA GLY A 125 -14.99 16.21 -29.88
C GLY A 125 -15.25 14.96 -30.73
N LEU A 126 -15.89 13.93 -30.18
CA LEU A 126 -16.28 12.74 -30.94
C LEU A 126 -17.26 13.04 -32.07
N HIS A 127 -18.15 14.02 -31.90
CA HIS A 127 -19.08 14.42 -32.94
C HIS A 127 -18.34 15.04 -34.13
N TRP A 128 -17.38 15.94 -33.89
CA TRP A 128 -16.54 16.52 -34.94
C TRP A 128 -15.73 15.46 -35.67
N LEU A 129 -15.08 14.54 -34.94
CA LEU A 129 -14.32 13.45 -35.54
C LEU A 129 -15.18 12.56 -36.46
N ARG A 130 -16.47 12.35 -36.14
CA ARG A 130 -17.38 11.60 -37.02
C ARG A 130 -17.74 12.35 -38.30
N ILE A 131 -17.87 13.68 -38.23
CA ILE A 131 -18.10 14.52 -39.42
C ILE A 131 -16.89 14.40 -40.35
N GLU A 132 -15.68 14.59 -39.81
CA GLU A 132 -14.43 14.53 -40.58
C GLU A 132 -14.19 13.16 -41.22
N ALA A 133 -14.54 12.09 -40.51
CA ALA A 133 -14.43 10.73 -41.02
C ALA A 133 -15.56 10.32 -41.99
N HIS A 134 -16.51 11.21 -42.30
CA HIS A 134 -17.71 10.92 -43.10
C HIS A 134 -18.55 9.74 -42.56
N LEU A 135 -18.64 9.65 -41.23
CA LEU A 135 -19.37 8.58 -40.52
C LEU A 135 -20.76 9.03 -40.02
N LEU A 136 -21.29 10.12 -40.57
CA LEU A 136 -22.63 10.67 -40.32
C LEU A 136 -23.41 10.72 -41.62
#